data_AF-A0A519GGT6-F1
#
_entry.id   AF-A0A519GGT6-F1
#
_cell.length_a   1.000
_cell.length_b   1.000
_cell.length_c   1.000
_cell.angle_alpha   90.00
_cell.angle_beta   90.00
_cell.angle_gamma   90.00
#
_symmetry.space_group_name_H-M   'P 1'
#
loop_
_entity.id
_entity.type
_entity.pdbx_description
1 polymer ?
#
loop_
_entity_poly.entity_id
_entity_poly.type
_entity_poly.pdbx_seq_one_letter_code
_entity_poly.pdbx_strand_id
1 'polypeptide(L)'
;PAVRVPGKNSPDISRLLDGGAQGIVVPHVDDAVEAAAAVRACKYPPLGMRSFFGLQPHFDYARHPAPEAMAAANDELLCIVMLESPLAIANADSIAAVPGVDVLLIGSNDLSLELGIPGQLQDPAIEFAFAAVIAACKAHGKHAGLAGIVDPALLRRHIEAGMRFVLTSNDIDLLLAAGEARVALLTA
;
A
#
# COMPACT_ATOMS: atom_id res chain seq x y z
N PRO A 1 10.73 -2.86 6.15
CA PRO A 1 10.57 -1.97 4.96
C PRO A 1 9.45 -2.46 4.02
N ALA A 2 8.68 -1.56 3.41
CA ALA A 2 7.70 -1.91 2.37
C ALA A 2 8.29 -1.67 0.97
N VAL A 3 7.92 -2.50 -0.01
CA VAL A 3 8.40 -2.41 -1.40
C VAL A 3 7.23 -2.43 -2.38
N ARG A 4 7.15 -1.45 -3.28
CA ARG A 4 6.21 -1.46 -4.40
C ARG A 4 6.75 -2.33 -5.53
N VAL A 5 5.96 -3.29 -5.98
CA VAL A 5 6.32 -4.14 -7.13
C VAL A 5 5.99 -3.45 -8.45
N PRO A 6 6.67 -3.79 -9.56
CA PRO A 6 6.44 -3.15 -10.86
C PRO A 6 5.03 -3.33 -11.45
N GLY A 7 4.24 -4.30 -10.97
CA GLY A 7 2.90 -4.57 -11.47
C GLY A 7 2.18 -5.64 -10.66
N LYS A 8 0.85 -5.75 -10.85
CA LYS A 8 -0.01 -6.66 -10.07
C LYS A 8 0.33 -8.15 -10.15
N ASN A 9 0.94 -8.59 -11.25
CA ASN A 9 1.39 -9.97 -11.48
C ASN A 9 2.90 -10.14 -11.35
N SER A 10 3.57 -9.29 -10.56
CA SER A 10 5.02 -9.33 -10.46
C SER A 10 5.53 -10.68 -9.92
N PRO A 11 6.46 -11.36 -10.62
CA PRO A 11 7.08 -12.59 -10.13
C PRO A 11 8.06 -12.34 -8.98
N ASP A 12 8.40 -11.07 -8.71
CA ASP A 12 9.40 -10.69 -7.71
C ASP A 12 8.86 -10.70 -6.27
N ILE A 13 7.55 -10.83 -6.06
CA ILE A 13 6.93 -10.74 -4.73
C ILE A 13 7.61 -11.67 -3.71
N SER A 14 7.75 -12.97 -4.03
CA SER A 14 8.40 -13.92 -3.12
C SER A 14 9.87 -13.55 -2.88
N ARG A 15 10.58 -13.17 -3.95
CA ARG A 15 12.00 -12.81 -3.89
C ARG A 15 12.25 -11.58 -3.01
N LEU A 16 11.39 -10.57 -3.11
CA LEU A 16 11.47 -9.35 -2.31
C LEU A 16 11.16 -9.64 -0.84
N LEU A 17 10.13 -10.43 -0.57
CA LEU A 17 9.82 -10.86 0.79
C LEU A 17 10.96 -11.73 1.36
N ASP A 18 11.54 -12.65 0.60
CA ASP A 18 12.70 -13.45 1.03
C ASP A 18 13.96 -12.58 1.22
N GLY A 19 14.05 -11.45 0.52
CA GLY A 19 15.07 -10.42 0.69
C GLY A 19 14.87 -9.51 1.91
N GLY A 20 13.82 -9.71 2.71
CA GLY A 20 13.58 -8.94 3.94
C GLY A 20 12.54 -7.82 3.82
N ALA A 21 11.80 -7.73 2.71
CA ALA A 21 10.64 -6.84 2.64
C ALA A 21 9.59 -7.28 3.67
N GLN A 22 9.14 -6.35 4.51
CA GLN A 22 8.09 -6.55 5.52
C GLN A 22 6.70 -6.18 5.01
N GLY A 23 6.61 -5.62 3.80
CA GLY A 23 5.35 -5.33 3.15
C GLY A 23 5.54 -5.23 1.64
N ILE A 24 4.51 -5.63 0.90
CA ILE A 24 4.48 -5.53 -0.56
C ILE A 24 3.31 -4.63 -0.97
N VAL A 25 3.62 -3.58 -1.72
CA VAL A 25 2.62 -2.71 -2.35
C VAL A 25 2.39 -3.19 -3.78
N VAL A 26 1.19 -3.68 -4.05
CA VAL A 26 0.75 -4.18 -5.35
C VAL A 26 -0.07 -3.09 -6.05
N PRO A 27 0.43 -2.49 -7.15
CA PRO A 27 -0.26 -1.39 -7.83
C PRO A 27 -1.43 -1.86 -8.70
N HIS A 28 -2.33 -0.94 -9.06
CA HIS A 28 -3.43 -1.15 -10.01
C HIS A 28 -4.31 -2.38 -9.71
N VAL A 29 -4.76 -2.55 -8.47
CA VAL A 29 -5.69 -3.63 -8.08
C VAL A 29 -7.12 -3.13 -8.19
N ASP A 30 -7.89 -3.72 -9.10
CA ASP A 30 -9.23 -3.23 -9.46
C ASP A 30 -10.38 -4.03 -8.82
N ASP A 31 -10.13 -5.27 -8.40
CA ASP A 31 -11.17 -6.14 -7.85
C ASP A 31 -10.65 -7.15 -6.82
N ALA A 32 -11.58 -7.89 -6.21
CA ALA A 32 -11.30 -8.89 -5.19
C ALA A 32 -10.51 -10.11 -5.71
N VAL A 33 -10.60 -10.43 -7.01
CA VAL A 33 -9.85 -11.53 -7.62
C VAL A 33 -8.38 -11.15 -7.72
N GLU A 34 -8.10 -9.93 -8.17
CA GLU A 34 -6.75 -9.38 -8.24
C GLU A 34 -6.14 -9.20 -6.84
N ALA A 35 -6.93 -8.72 -5.87
CA ALA A 35 -6.50 -8.65 -4.48
C ALA A 35 -6.18 -10.04 -3.90
N ALA A 36 -7.01 -11.06 -4.19
CA ALA A 36 -6.73 -12.43 -3.78
C ALA A 36 -5.47 -13.00 -4.46
N ALA A 37 -5.19 -12.63 -5.71
CA ALA A 37 -3.95 -13.02 -6.39
C ALA A 37 -2.72 -12.40 -5.71
N ALA A 38 -2.79 -11.12 -5.31
CA ALA A 38 -1.75 -10.46 -4.52
C ALA A 38 -1.50 -11.18 -3.18
N VAL A 39 -2.56 -11.49 -2.43
CA VAL A 39 -2.45 -12.27 -1.17
C VAL A 39 -1.81 -13.63 -1.41
N ARG A 40 -2.23 -14.33 -2.46
CA ARG A 40 -1.69 -15.66 -2.79
C ARG A 40 -0.19 -15.64 -3.05
N ALA A 41 0.34 -14.55 -3.60
CA ALA A 41 1.77 -14.37 -3.82
C ALA A 41 2.52 -13.95 -2.54
N CYS A 42 1.87 -13.19 -1.64
CA CYS A 42 2.51 -12.66 -0.43
C CYS A 42 2.53 -13.64 0.74
N LYS A 43 1.45 -14.42 0.91
CA LYS A 43 1.21 -15.23 2.10
C LYS A 43 1.51 -16.72 1.87
N TYR A 44 1.85 -17.40 2.95
CA TYR A 44 1.97 -18.85 3.03
C TYR A 44 0.61 -19.53 3.17
N PRO A 45 0.50 -20.85 2.88
CA PRO A 45 -0.68 -21.64 3.20
C PRO A 45 -1.14 -21.45 4.66
N PRO A 46 -2.45 -21.40 4.94
CA PRO A 46 -3.57 -21.60 4.00
C PRO A 46 -4.00 -20.34 3.23
N LEU A 47 -3.46 -19.15 3.56
CA LEU A 47 -3.88 -17.89 2.95
C LEU A 47 -3.35 -17.71 1.52
N GLY A 48 -2.19 -18.28 1.22
CA GLY A 48 -1.55 -18.16 -0.09
C GLY A 48 -0.73 -19.37 -0.51
N MET A 49 0.18 -19.13 -1.46
CA MET A 49 1.02 -20.15 -2.10
C MET A 49 2.50 -19.75 -2.16
N ARG A 50 2.94 -18.83 -1.30
CA ARG A 50 4.36 -18.45 -1.24
C ARG A 50 5.25 -19.65 -0.92
N SER A 51 6.40 -19.73 -1.58
CA SER A 51 7.42 -20.77 -1.34
C SER A 51 8.20 -20.51 -0.05
N PHE A 52 8.50 -21.58 0.69
CA PHE A 52 9.20 -21.51 1.97
C PHE A 52 10.58 -22.18 1.90
N PHE A 53 11.64 -21.44 2.21
CA PHE A 53 13.03 -21.91 2.22
C PHE A 53 13.66 -21.98 3.64
N GLY A 54 12.90 -21.65 4.69
CA GLY A 54 13.30 -21.86 6.09
C GLY A 54 14.23 -20.81 6.71
N LEU A 55 15.33 -20.47 6.04
CA LEU A 55 16.28 -19.47 6.54
C LEU A 55 15.96 -18.11 5.93
N GLN A 56 15.27 -17.26 6.68
CA GLN A 56 14.81 -15.96 6.20
C GLN A 56 15.36 -14.82 7.08
N PRO A 57 15.64 -13.64 6.49
CA PRO A 57 16.10 -12.47 7.24
C PRO A 57 15.09 -12.00 8.30
N HIS A 58 13.79 -12.28 8.12
CA HIS A 58 12.74 -11.97 9.10
C HIS A 58 12.92 -12.62 10.47
N PHE A 59 13.70 -13.70 10.52
CA PHE A 59 13.97 -14.47 11.73
C PHE A 59 15.44 -14.41 12.12
N ASP A 60 16.18 -13.38 11.70
CA ASP A 60 17.62 -13.24 11.92
C ASP A 60 18.42 -14.49 11.48
N TYR A 61 17.94 -15.17 10.43
CA TYR A 61 18.46 -16.45 9.95
C TYR A 61 18.49 -17.57 10.99
N ALA A 62 17.75 -17.44 12.09
CA ALA A 62 17.52 -18.50 13.05
C ALA A 62 16.58 -19.56 12.46
N ARG A 63 16.74 -20.80 12.94
CA ARG A 63 15.87 -21.92 12.53
C ARG A 63 14.66 -21.97 13.45
N HIS A 64 13.49 -21.97 12.81
CA HIS A 64 12.20 -22.17 13.47
C HIS A 64 11.46 -23.34 12.80
N PRO A 65 10.56 -24.03 13.52
CA PRO A 65 9.64 -24.96 12.90
C PRO A 65 8.86 -24.27 11.76
N ALA A 66 8.79 -24.91 10.59
CA ALA A 66 8.19 -24.29 9.40
C ALA A 66 6.76 -23.78 9.64
N PRO A 67 5.85 -24.52 10.32
CA PRO A 67 4.50 -24.02 10.59
C PRO A 67 4.48 -22.74 11.44
N GLU A 68 5.35 -22.63 12.43
CA GLU A 68 5.45 -21.46 13.32
C GLU A 68 5.99 -20.25 12.56
N ALA A 69 7.05 -20.42 11.77
CA ALA A 69 7.62 -19.36 10.94
C ALA A 69 6.62 -18.87 9.89
N MET A 70 5.93 -19.79 9.22
CA MET A 70 4.93 -19.43 8.20
C MET A 70 3.74 -18.69 8.80
N ALA A 71 3.25 -19.10 9.97
CA ALA A 71 2.18 -18.42 10.69
C ALA A 71 2.62 -17.01 11.11
N ALA A 72 3.76 -16.88 11.77
CA ALA A 72 4.30 -15.58 12.18
C ALA A 72 4.52 -14.64 10.98
N ALA A 73 5.05 -15.17 9.87
CA ALA A 73 5.22 -14.38 8.65
C ALA A 73 3.88 -13.94 8.02
N ASN A 74 2.84 -14.77 8.10
CA ASN A 74 1.51 -14.39 7.61
C ASN A 74 0.87 -13.27 8.45
N ASP A 75 1.11 -13.28 9.77
CA ASP A 75 0.56 -12.29 10.70
C ASP A 75 1.33 -10.95 10.65
N GLU A 76 2.64 -10.98 10.40
CA GLU A 76 3.50 -9.79 10.49
C GLU A 76 3.81 -9.11 9.14
N LEU A 77 3.85 -9.86 8.02
CA LEU A 77 4.22 -9.30 6.72
C LEU A 77 3.00 -8.73 6.00
N LEU A 78 3.05 -7.47 5.58
CA LEU A 78 1.91 -6.76 5.01
C LEU A 78 1.67 -7.06 3.52
N CYS A 79 0.42 -7.35 3.16
CA CYS A 79 -0.08 -7.27 1.79
C CYS A 79 -0.87 -5.97 1.61
N ILE A 80 -0.32 -5.05 0.82
CA ILE A 80 -0.86 -3.71 0.58
C ILE A 80 -1.33 -3.66 -0.87
N VAL A 81 -2.62 -3.45 -1.09
CA VAL A 81 -3.20 -3.33 -2.44
C VAL A 81 -3.48 -1.87 -2.75
N MET A 82 -3.03 -1.42 -3.92
CA MET A 82 -3.17 -0.02 -4.33
C MET A 82 -4.40 0.14 -5.23
N LEU A 83 -5.31 1.04 -4.82
CA LEU A 83 -6.52 1.38 -5.55
C LEU A 83 -6.28 2.71 -6.27
N GLU A 84 -6.28 2.64 -7.60
CA GLU A 84 -5.80 3.73 -8.46
C GLU A 84 -6.76 4.01 -9.62
N SER A 85 -7.97 3.42 -9.61
CA SER A 85 -8.98 3.57 -10.65
C SER A 85 -10.40 3.73 -10.06
N PRO A 86 -11.36 4.31 -10.79
CA PRO A 86 -12.76 4.37 -10.37
C PRO A 86 -13.37 2.99 -10.09
N LEU A 87 -12.98 1.96 -10.86
CA LEU A 87 -13.42 0.58 -10.66
C LEU A 87 -12.93 0.04 -9.32
N ALA A 88 -11.65 0.26 -9.00
CA ALA A 88 -11.04 -0.11 -7.73
C ALA A 88 -11.78 0.53 -6.54
N ILE A 89 -12.13 1.81 -6.65
CA ILE A 89 -12.91 2.52 -5.61
C ILE A 89 -14.32 1.95 -5.46
N ALA A 90 -15.01 1.65 -6.57
CA ALA A 90 -16.33 1.02 -6.54
C ALA A 90 -16.29 -0.39 -5.90
N ASN A 91 -15.16 -1.09 -6.03
CA ASN A 91 -14.92 -2.41 -5.47
C ASN A 91 -14.23 -2.40 -4.09
N ALA A 92 -14.02 -1.23 -3.46
CA ALA A 92 -13.24 -1.13 -2.23
C ALA A 92 -13.72 -2.06 -1.11
N ASP A 93 -15.05 -2.23 -0.95
CA ASP A 93 -15.63 -3.14 0.04
C ASP A 93 -15.28 -4.61 -0.23
N SER A 94 -15.43 -5.06 -1.48
CA SER A 94 -15.13 -6.46 -1.85
C SER A 94 -13.63 -6.75 -1.80
N ILE A 95 -12.79 -5.77 -2.13
CA ILE A 95 -11.33 -5.85 -1.98
C ILE A 95 -10.95 -5.94 -0.50
N ALA A 96 -11.53 -5.09 0.35
CA ALA A 96 -11.29 -5.09 1.79
C ALA A 96 -11.74 -6.39 2.48
N ALA A 97 -12.76 -7.07 1.94
CA ALA A 97 -13.23 -8.35 2.45
C ALA A 97 -12.26 -9.52 2.19
N VAL A 98 -11.26 -9.36 1.32
CA VAL A 98 -10.32 -10.45 0.98
C VAL A 98 -9.43 -10.79 2.19
N PRO A 99 -9.45 -12.05 2.68
CA PRO A 99 -8.55 -12.49 3.75
C PRO A 99 -7.09 -12.32 3.34
N GLY A 100 -6.26 -11.79 4.24
CA GLY A 100 -4.82 -11.57 3.99
C GLY A 100 -4.47 -10.25 3.30
N VAL A 101 -5.45 -9.45 2.85
CA VAL A 101 -5.22 -8.02 2.56
C VAL A 101 -5.14 -7.29 3.88
N ASP A 102 -4.13 -6.44 4.05
CA ASP A 102 -3.86 -5.72 5.30
C ASP A 102 -4.14 -4.21 5.15
N VAL A 103 -3.80 -3.63 3.99
CA VAL A 103 -3.96 -2.20 3.69
C VAL A 103 -4.57 -1.99 2.30
N LEU A 104 -5.56 -1.11 2.21
CA LEU A 104 -6.00 -0.53 0.93
C LEU A 104 -5.39 0.85 0.81
N LEU A 105 -4.45 1.02 -0.12
CA LEU A 105 -3.69 2.24 -0.32
C LEU A 105 -4.22 2.99 -1.55
N ILE A 106 -4.71 4.22 -1.40
CA ILE A 106 -5.09 5.03 -2.55
C ILE A 106 -3.85 5.68 -3.17
N GLY A 107 -3.63 5.44 -4.47
CA GLY A 107 -2.67 6.19 -5.29
C GLY A 107 -3.36 7.39 -5.91
N SER A 108 -3.32 8.53 -5.22
CA SER A 108 -4.17 9.69 -5.56
C SER A 108 -3.85 10.30 -6.93
N ASN A 109 -2.59 10.27 -7.34
CA ASN A 109 -2.16 10.80 -8.64
C ASN A 109 -2.77 10.01 -9.79
N ASP A 110 -2.59 8.69 -9.80
CA ASP A 110 -3.11 7.80 -10.85
C ASP A 110 -4.65 7.78 -10.83
N LEU A 111 -5.27 7.80 -9.64
CA LEU A 111 -6.72 7.93 -9.53
C LEU A 111 -7.24 9.24 -10.15
N SER A 112 -6.54 10.36 -9.95
CA SER A 112 -6.93 11.64 -10.56
C SER A 112 -6.82 11.62 -12.09
N LEU A 113 -5.86 10.85 -12.64
CA LEU A 113 -5.71 10.65 -14.07
C LEU A 113 -6.87 9.82 -14.64
N GLU A 114 -7.18 8.70 -14.00
CA GLU A 114 -8.28 7.80 -14.40
C GLU A 114 -9.66 8.47 -14.28
N LEU A 115 -9.82 9.44 -13.37
CA LEU A 115 -11.03 10.24 -13.23
C LEU A 115 -11.11 11.42 -14.22
N GLY A 116 -10.06 11.68 -15.01
CA GLY A 116 -10.02 12.81 -15.95
C GLY A 116 -9.82 14.18 -15.30
N ILE A 117 -9.32 14.22 -14.07
CA ILE A 117 -9.12 15.44 -13.24
C ILE A 117 -7.66 15.53 -12.75
N PRO A 118 -6.67 15.52 -13.66
CA PRO A 118 -5.25 15.40 -13.31
C PRO A 118 -4.82 16.42 -12.26
N GLY A 119 -4.33 15.94 -11.12
CA GLY A 119 -3.79 16.77 -10.03
C GLY A 119 -4.85 17.52 -9.20
N GLN A 120 -6.14 17.37 -9.48
CA GLN A 120 -7.22 17.99 -8.69
C GLN A 120 -7.52 17.15 -7.44
N LEU A 121 -6.56 17.11 -6.51
CA LEU A 121 -6.59 16.24 -5.32
C LEU A 121 -7.62 16.64 -4.25
N GLN A 122 -8.33 17.74 -4.44
CA GLN A 122 -9.43 18.20 -3.59
C GLN A 122 -10.80 18.08 -4.27
N ASP A 123 -10.86 17.47 -5.46
CA ASP A 123 -12.11 17.25 -6.18
C ASP A 123 -13.06 16.34 -5.36
N PRO A 124 -14.38 16.59 -5.38
CA PRO A 124 -15.36 15.75 -4.68
C PRO A 124 -15.26 14.25 -5.00
N ALA A 125 -14.83 13.86 -6.20
CA ALA A 125 -14.63 12.46 -6.58
C ALA A 125 -13.44 11.83 -5.82
N ILE A 126 -12.37 12.58 -5.58
CA ILE A 126 -11.21 12.14 -4.78
C ILE A 126 -11.61 12.04 -3.30
N GLU A 127 -12.35 13.01 -2.79
CA GLU A 127 -12.87 12.99 -1.42
C GLU A 127 -13.81 11.80 -1.17
N PHE A 128 -14.67 11.49 -2.16
CA PHE A 128 -15.51 10.29 -2.14
C PHE A 128 -14.67 9.02 -2.09
N ALA A 129 -13.61 8.93 -2.90
CA ALA A 129 -12.72 7.77 -2.90
C ALA A 129 -12.09 7.51 -1.53
N PHE A 130 -11.60 8.57 -0.86
CA PHE A 130 -11.07 8.45 0.50
C PHE A 130 -12.13 7.98 1.49
N ALA A 131 -13.33 8.56 1.45
CA ALA A 131 -14.42 8.15 2.33
C ALA A 131 -14.84 6.69 2.10
N ALA A 132 -14.94 6.24 0.85
CA ALA A 132 -15.29 4.87 0.48
C ALA A 132 -14.26 3.85 1.00
N VAL A 133 -12.96 4.11 0.77
CA VAL A 133 -11.89 3.22 1.25
C VAL A 133 -11.80 3.20 2.77
N ILE A 134 -11.95 4.34 3.45
CA ILE A 134 -11.98 4.38 4.92
C ILE A 134 -13.16 3.55 5.45
N ALA A 135 -14.35 3.68 4.87
CA ALA A 135 -15.53 2.93 5.27
C ALA A 135 -15.35 1.42 5.07
N ALA A 136 -14.87 1.00 3.89
CA ALA A 136 -14.58 -0.40 3.59
C ALA A 136 -13.53 -0.97 4.56
N CYS A 137 -12.43 -0.26 4.78
CA CYS A 137 -11.40 -0.69 5.71
C CYS A 137 -11.95 -0.85 7.14
N LYS A 138 -12.76 0.09 7.61
CA LYS A 138 -13.39 0.00 8.92
C LYS A 138 -14.34 -1.20 9.04
N ALA A 139 -15.11 -1.50 8.00
CA ALA A 139 -16.06 -2.61 7.98
C ALA A 139 -15.37 -3.98 8.06
N HIS A 140 -14.19 -4.12 7.43
CA HIS A 140 -13.46 -5.39 7.32
C HIS A 140 -12.21 -5.48 8.20
N GLY A 141 -12.01 -4.51 9.11
CA GLY A 141 -10.86 -4.48 10.02
C GLY A 141 -9.51 -4.29 9.32
N LYS A 142 -9.48 -3.53 8.22
CA LYS A 142 -8.28 -3.21 7.43
C LYS A 142 -7.80 -1.79 7.72
N HIS A 143 -6.62 -1.45 7.23
CA HIS A 143 -6.10 -0.08 7.31
C HIS A 143 -6.24 0.66 5.98
N ALA A 144 -6.80 1.86 6.04
CA ALA A 144 -6.84 2.76 4.89
C ALA A 144 -5.51 3.52 4.75
N GLY A 145 -4.99 3.57 3.53
CA GLY A 145 -3.74 4.22 3.19
C GLY A 145 -3.88 5.31 2.14
N LEU A 146 -2.92 6.24 2.16
CA LEU A 146 -2.86 7.41 1.28
C LEU A 146 -1.44 7.60 0.72
N ALA A 147 -1.34 7.73 -0.60
CA ALA A 147 -0.15 8.22 -1.30
C ALA A 147 -0.53 9.28 -2.35
N GLY A 148 0.42 10.13 -2.72
CA GLY A 148 0.26 11.14 -3.78
C GLY A 148 -0.24 12.51 -3.31
N ILE A 149 -0.49 12.71 -2.02
CA ILE A 149 -0.75 14.04 -1.43
C ILE A 149 0.47 14.44 -0.60
N VAL A 150 1.01 15.64 -0.85
CA VAL A 150 2.16 16.19 -0.09
C VAL A 150 1.80 17.43 0.72
N ASP A 151 0.62 18.02 0.50
CA ASP A 151 0.15 19.18 1.27
C ASP A 151 -0.14 18.77 2.74
N PRO A 152 0.54 19.38 3.73
CA PRO A 152 0.39 18.99 5.13
C PRO A 152 -1.02 19.19 5.70
N ALA A 153 -1.77 20.19 5.23
CA ALA A 153 -3.12 20.45 5.73
C ALA A 153 -4.10 19.39 5.22
N LEU A 154 -3.99 19.00 3.95
CA LEU A 154 -4.77 17.89 3.37
C LEU A 154 -4.41 16.56 4.03
N LEU A 155 -3.12 16.26 4.19
CA LEU A 155 -2.67 15.05 4.88
C LEU A 155 -3.26 14.96 6.29
N ARG A 156 -3.19 16.05 7.07
CA ARG A 156 -3.77 16.09 8.42
C ARG A 156 -5.27 15.81 8.40
N ARG A 157 -6.01 16.45 7.49
CA ARG A 157 -7.46 16.24 7.32
C ARG A 157 -7.79 14.78 7.03
N HIS A 158 -7.05 14.12 6.14
CA HIS A 158 -7.30 12.71 5.80
C HIS A 158 -6.87 11.74 6.92
N ILE A 159 -5.83 12.07 7.69
CA ILE A 159 -5.45 11.33 8.91
C ILE A 159 -6.58 11.42 9.94
N GLU A 160 -7.10 12.61 10.20
CA GLU A 160 -8.24 12.83 11.11
C GLU A 160 -9.49 12.07 10.64
N ALA A 161 -9.73 11.99 9.33
CA ALA A 161 -10.86 11.25 8.75
C ALA A 161 -10.74 9.72 8.87
N GLY A 162 -9.53 9.15 8.92
CA GLY A 162 -9.36 7.70 9.08
C GLY A 162 -8.17 7.06 8.37
N MET A 163 -7.38 7.82 7.60
CA MET A 163 -6.16 7.28 6.99
C MET A 163 -5.12 6.94 8.05
N ARG A 164 -4.47 5.78 7.92
CA ARG A 164 -3.50 5.27 8.89
C ARG A 164 -2.16 4.88 8.28
N PHE A 165 -2.13 4.50 7.00
CA PHE A 165 -0.89 4.23 6.27
C PHE A 165 -0.62 5.38 5.28
N VAL A 166 0.13 6.41 5.70
CA VAL A 166 0.24 7.67 4.95
C VAL A 166 1.67 7.91 4.47
N LEU A 167 1.84 8.03 3.16
CA LEU A 167 3.08 8.48 2.53
C LEU A 167 3.05 10.00 2.42
N THR A 168 3.87 10.68 3.23
CA THR A 168 3.82 12.15 3.37
C THR A 168 4.65 12.89 2.33
N SER A 169 5.70 12.25 1.79
CA SER A 169 6.60 12.79 0.77
C SER A 169 7.51 11.66 0.24
N ASN A 170 8.45 11.99 -0.64
CA ASN A 170 9.58 11.13 -1.02
C ASN A 170 10.91 11.85 -0.77
N ASP A 171 12.00 11.09 -0.74
CA ASP A 171 13.35 11.59 -0.48
C ASP A 171 13.80 12.65 -1.51
N ILE A 172 13.48 12.44 -2.79
CA ILE A 172 13.80 13.38 -3.86
C ILE A 172 13.14 14.75 -3.61
N ASP A 173 11.83 14.79 -3.36
CA ASP A 173 11.09 16.02 -3.11
C ASP A 173 11.61 16.75 -1.86
N LEU A 174 11.91 16.00 -0.79
CA LEU A 174 12.45 16.57 0.44
C LEU A 174 13.84 17.18 0.23
N LEU A 175 14.71 16.48 -0.50
CA LEU A 175 16.06 16.96 -0.79
C LEU A 175 16.04 18.18 -1.71
N LEU A 176 15.18 18.18 -2.74
CA LEU A 176 15.01 19.31 -3.65
C LEU A 176 14.48 20.54 -2.91
N ALA A 177 13.38 20.39 -2.14
CA ALA A 177 12.79 21.50 -1.40
C ALA A 177 13.79 22.14 -0.41
N ALA A 178 14.56 21.32 0.32
CA ALA A 178 15.60 21.81 1.22
C ALA A 178 16.77 22.49 0.48
N GLY A 179 17.17 21.93 -0.66
CA GLY A 179 18.21 22.49 -1.52
C GLY A 179 17.83 23.85 -2.09
N GLU A 180 16.62 23.98 -2.65
CA GLU A 180 16.08 25.23 -3.18
C GLU A 180 15.99 26.30 -2.08
N ALA A 181 15.46 25.94 -0.90
CA ALA A 181 15.40 26.85 0.24
C ALA A 181 16.80 27.33 0.66
N ARG A 182 17.81 26.47 0.62
CA ARG A 182 19.19 26.85 0.95
C ARG A 182 19.78 27.82 -0.07
N VAL A 183 19.55 27.62 -1.36
CA VAL A 183 20.03 28.52 -2.42
C VAL A 183 19.35 29.88 -2.31
N ALA A 184 18.04 29.91 -2.05
CA ALA A 184 17.28 31.16 -1.92
C ALA A 184 17.86 32.11 -0.86
N LEU A 185 18.39 31.56 0.25
CA LEU A 185 19.05 32.36 1.30
C LEU A 185 20.35 33.05 0.85
N LEU A 186 20.97 32.58 -0.23
CA LEU A 186 22.21 33.14 -0.77
C LEU A 186 21.95 34.08 -1.95
N THR A 187 20.74 34.06 -2.52
CA THR A 187 20.37 34.82 -3.72
C THR A 187 19.34 35.93 -3.46
N ALA A 188 18.86 36.07 -2.22
CA ALA A 188 18.00 37.17 -1.77
C ALA A 188 18.84 38.39 -1.35
#